data_AF-A0A8J4CUZ5-F1
#
_entry.id   AF-A0A8J4CUZ5-F1
#
_cell.length_a   1.000
_cell.length_b   1.000
_cell.length_c   1.000
_cell.angle_alpha   90.00
_cell.angle_beta   90.00
_cell.angle_gamma   90.00
#
_symmetry.space_group_name_H-M   'P 1'
#
loop_
_entity.id
_entity.type
_entity.pdbx_description
1 polymer ?
#
loop_
_entity_poly.entity_id
_entity_poly.type
_entity_poly.pdbx_seq_one_letter_code
_entity_poly.pdbx_strand_id
1 'polypeptide(L)'
;MSRVSDVYLIAHVEDDVGEAVVTGALEAAGVLGKGPGQIKQHHLLCCSTLDGKVPIVRQLEPELHVDGHSGSIDELKRFLPHLLLVREGHTSAASGQTNVGIAASLASYFGL
;
A
#
# COMPACT_ATOMS: atom_id res chain seq x y z
N MET A 1 13.74 -8.83 17.43
CA MET A 1 13.58 -7.39 17.64
C MET A 1 12.40 -6.93 16.81
N SER A 2 11.26 -6.58 17.41
CA SER A 2 10.14 -6.01 16.66
C SER A 2 10.55 -4.64 16.15
N ARG A 3 10.83 -4.52 14.85
CA ARG A 3 10.93 -3.21 14.20
C ARG A 3 9.54 -2.58 14.30
N VAL A 4 9.45 -1.42 14.96
CA VAL A 4 8.26 -0.57 14.86
C VAL A 4 8.35 0.09 13.48
N SER A 5 7.49 -0.35 12.57
CA SER A 5 7.36 0.28 11.25
C SER A 5 6.16 1.20 11.27
N ASP A 6 6.31 2.44 10.81
CA ASP A 6 5.17 3.30 10.53
C ASP A 6 4.50 2.81 9.24
N VAL A 7 3.26 2.35 9.37
CA VAL A 7 2.45 1.83 8.27
C VAL A 7 1.43 2.89 7.88
N TYR A 8 1.31 3.12 6.56
CA TYR A 8 0.33 4.01 5.95
C TYR A 8 -0.59 3.22 5.01
N LEU A 9 -1.85 3.63 4.94
CA LEU A 9 -2.80 3.13 3.95
C LEU A 9 -3.12 4.25 2.97
N ILE A 10 -3.18 3.92 1.68
CA ILE A 10 -3.65 4.84 0.65
C ILE A 10 -4.88 4.22 -0.02
N ALA A 11 -6.01 4.90 0.09
CA ALA A 11 -7.26 4.49 -0.54
C ALA A 11 -7.60 5.40 -1.72
N HIS A 12 -7.96 4.81 -2.85
CA HIS A 12 -8.56 5.55 -3.95
C HIS A 12 -10.07 5.65 -3.72
N VAL A 13 -10.59 6.87 -3.58
CA VAL A 13 -12.00 7.19 -3.34
C VAL A 13 -12.46 8.29 -4.29
N GLU A 14 -13.72 8.29 -4.72
CA GLU A 14 -14.21 9.29 -5.69
C GLU A 14 -14.52 10.65 -5.06
N ASP A 15 -14.99 10.65 -3.81
CA ASP A 15 -15.46 11.84 -3.09
C ASP A 15 -15.35 11.68 -1.56
N ASP A 16 -15.73 12.74 -0.84
CA ASP A 16 -15.71 12.79 0.63
C ASP A 16 -16.66 11.76 1.27
N VAL A 17 -17.72 11.36 0.56
CA VAL A 17 -18.63 10.30 1.03
C VAL A 17 -17.92 8.96 0.99
N GLY A 18 -17.20 8.66 -0.10
CA GLY A 18 -16.34 7.49 -0.24
C GLY A 18 -15.25 7.44 0.83
N GLU A 19 -14.61 8.58 1.14
CA GLU A 19 -13.63 8.67 2.24
C GLU A 19 -14.26 8.29 3.59
N ALA A 20 -15.43 8.84 3.92
CA ALA A 20 -16.14 8.52 5.15
C ALA A 20 -16.54 7.03 5.23
N VAL A 21 -17.01 6.46 4.11
CA VAL A 21 -17.39 5.04 4.02
C VAL A 21 -16.18 4.13 4.22
N VAL A 22 -15.06 4.39 3.52
CA VAL A 22 -13.83 3.59 3.65
C VAL A 22 -13.26 3.70 5.06
N THR A 23 -13.18 4.90 5.62
CA THR A 23 -12.69 5.13 6.98
C THR A 23 -13.53 4.35 8.00
N GLY A 24 -14.85 4.49 7.94
CA GLY A 24 -15.76 3.79 8.86
C GLY A 24 -15.68 2.26 8.71
N ALA A 25 -15.53 1.74 7.49
CA ALA A 25 -15.38 0.31 7.25
C ALA A 25 -14.07 -0.25 7.85
N LEU A 26 -12.96 0.48 7.70
CA LEU A 26 -11.67 0.08 8.26
C LEU A 26 -11.63 0.17 9.79
N GLU A 27 -12.31 1.17 10.38
CA GLU A 27 -12.51 1.25 11.83
C GLU A 27 -13.36 0.09 12.36
N ALA A 28 -14.48 -0.21 11.70
CA ALA A 28 -15.36 -1.32 12.08
C ALA A 28 -14.68 -2.68 11.95
N ALA A 29 -13.79 -2.86 10.97
CA ALA A 29 -12.96 -4.05 10.81
C ALA A 29 -11.80 -4.13 11.81
N GLY A 30 -11.59 -3.10 12.64
CA GLY A 30 -10.49 -3.03 13.60
C GLY A 30 -9.13 -2.78 12.97
N VAL A 31 -9.06 -2.39 11.70
CA VAL A 31 -7.81 -2.04 10.98
C VAL A 31 -7.31 -0.68 11.44
N LEU A 32 -8.22 0.30 11.56
CA LEU A 32 -7.90 1.63 12.08
C LEU A 32 -8.19 1.72 13.58
N GLY A 33 -7.37 2.47 14.30
CA GLY A 33 -7.59 2.75 15.71
C GLY A 33 -6.32 3.15 16.47
N LYS A 34 -6.36 2.96 17.78
CA LYS A 34 -5.25 3.30 18.71
C LYS A 34 -4.70 2.07 19.44
N GLY A 35 -5.27 0.90 19.19
CA GLY A 35 -4.86 -0.37 19.79
C GLY A 35 -3.61 -0.97 19.12
N PRO A 36 -2.99 -1.97 19.77
CA PRO A 36 -1.84 -2.68 19.19
C PRO A 36 -2.20 -3.31 17.84
N GLY A 37 -1.32 -3.15 16.85
CA GLY A 37 -1.52 -3.68 15.50
C GLY A 37 -2.49 -2.90 14.62
N GLN A 38 -3.12 -1.83 15.14
CA GLN A 38 -3.99 -0.96 14.36
C GLN A 38 -3.21 0.20 13.75
N ILE A 39 -3.72 0.70 12.62
CA ILE A 39 -3.17 1.85 11.93
C ILE A 39 -3.82 3.12 12.47
N LYS A 40 -3.03 4.15 12.73
CA LYS A 40 -3.55 5.44 13.23
C LYS A 40 -4.42 6.09 12.15
N GLN A 41 -5.51 6.74 12.54
CA GLN A 41 -6.43 7.36 11.60
C GLN A 41 -5.75 8.36 10.64
N HIS A 42 -4.80 9.16 11.11
CA HIS A 42 -4.05 10.11 10.27
C HIS A 42 -2.96 9.46 9.38
N HIS A 43 -2.82 8.13 9.40
CA HIS A 43 -2.00 7.35 8.47
C HIS A 43 -2.85 6.74 7.34
N LEU A 44 -4.17 6.89 7.38
CA LEU A 44 -5.03 6.67 6.22
C LEU A 44 -5.01 7.93 5.36
N LEU A 45 -4.58 7.79 4.11
CA LEU A 45 -4.59 8.85 3.11
C LEU A 45 -5.55 8.47 2.00
N CYS A 46 -6.26 9.45 1.47
CA CYS A 46 -7.19 9.28 0.36
C CYS A 46 -6.70 10.04 -0.88
N CYS A 47 -6.91 9.46 -2.06
CA CYS A 47 -6.66 10.14 -3.33
C CYS A 47 -7.84 9.93 -4.28
N SER A 48 -8.11 10.91 -5.15
CA SER A 48 -9.26 10.88 -6.07
C SER A 48 -8.99 10.15 -7.39
N THR A 49 -7.71 9.92 -7.71
CA THR A 49 -7.29 9.19 -8.91
C THR A 49 -6.33 8.08 -8.53
N LEU A 50 -6.31 7.02 -9.35
CA LEU A 50 -5.41 5.89 -9.15
C LEU A 50 -3.94 6.32 -9.20
N ASP A 51 -3.60 7.26 -10.10
CA ASP A 51 -2.24 7.80 -10.23
C ASP A 51 -1.91 8.81 -9.13
N GLY A 52 -2.93 9.39 -8.47
CA GLY A 52 -2.79 10.34 -7.37
C GLY A 52 -2.05 9.77 -6.16
N LYS A 53 -1.94 8.45 -6.02
CA LYS A 53 -1.12 7.80 -4.98
C LYS A 53 0.38 7.92 -5.23
N VAL A 54 0.85 8.02 -6.48
CA VAL A 54 2.27 8.12 -6.81
C VAL A 54 2.95 9.32 -6.14
N PRO A 55 2.44 10.56 -6.25
CA PRO A 55 3.05 11.71 -5.57
C PRO A 55 3.00 11.59 -4.04
N ILE A 56 1.95 10.99 -3.48
CA ILE A 56 1.84 10.74 -2.03
C ILE A 56 2.97 9.81 -1.57
N VAL A 57 3.12 8.65 -2.23
CA VAL A 57 4.16 7.67 -1.91
C VAL A 57 5.56 8.27 -2.05
N ARG A 58 5.78 9.12 -3.06
CA ARG A 58 7.06 9.82 -3.24
C ARG A 58 7.38 10.81 -2.12
N GLN A 59 6.38 11.42 -1.49
CA GLN A 59 6.60 12.32 -0.35
C GLN A 59 6.79 11.56 0.96
N LEU A 60 6.14 10.39 1.10
CA LEU A 60 6.31 9.52 2.27
C LEU A 60 7.67 8.82 2.28
N GLU A 61 8.26 8.56 1.11
CA GLU A 61 9.55 7.85 0.93
C GLU A 61 9.64 6.53 1.73
N PRO A 62 8.67 5.60 1.60
CA PRO A 62 8.67 4.38 2.40
C PRO A 62 9.80 3.42 2.00
N GLU A 63 10.28 2.63 2.96
CA GLU A 63 11.23 1.53 2.70
C GLU A 63 10.60 0.43 1.82
N LEU A 64 9.29 0.20 1.94
CA LEU A 64 8.53 -0.74 1.14
C LEU A 64 7.18 -0.13 0.74
N HIS A 65 6.90 -0.10 -0.57
CA HIS A 65 5.55 0.20 -1.08
C HIS A 65 4.90 -1.08 -1.62
N VAL A 66 3.63 -1.30 -1.28
CA VAL A 66 2.85 -2.46 -1.73
C VAL A 66 1.64 -1.97 -2.51
N ASP A 67 1.42 -2.51 -3.71
CA ASP A 67 0.33 -2.09 -4.59
C ASP A 67 -0.21 -3.24 -5.43
N GLY A 68 -1.45 -3.11 -5.91
CA GLY A 68 -2.03 -4.00 -6.91
C GLY A 68 -1.95 -3.45 -8.34
N HIS A 69 -1.58 -2.19 -8.52
CA HIS A 69 -1.55 -1.54 -9.83
C HIS A 69 -0.13 -1.47 -10.42
N SER A 70 0.09 -2.15 -11.55
CA SER A 70 1.42 -2.19 -12.20
C SER A 70 1.90 -0.83 -12.69
N GLY A 71 1.01 0.06 -13.15
CA GLY A 71 1.39 1.39 -13.63
C GLY A 71 2.09 2.21 -12.55
N SER A 72 1.53 2.22 -11.33
CA SER A 72 2.12 2.94 -10.20
C SER A 72 3.46 2.35 -9.76
N ILE A 73 3.60 1.02 -9.78
CA ILE A 73 4.89 0.36 -9.51
C ILE A 73 5.94 0.79 -10.54
N ASP A 74 5.58 0.82 -11.83
CA ASP A 74 6.49 1.23 -12.90
C ASP A 74 6.95 2.69 -12.79
N GLU A 75 6.09 3.58 -12.28
CA GLU A 75 6.45 4.97 -12.01
C GLU A 75 7.34 5.13 -10.77
N LEU A 76 7.11 4.32 -9.74
CA LEU A 76 7.76 4.40 -8.43
C LEU A 76 9.12 3.68 -8.37
N LYS A 77 9.39 2.71 -9.24
CA LYS A 77 10.60 1.85 -9.19
C LYS A 77 11.95 2.55 -9.20
N ARG A 78 12.02 3.77 -9.70
CA ARG A 78 13.24 4.59 -9.68
C ARG A 78 13.43 5.43 -8.42
N PHE A 79 12.41 5.52 -7.57
CA PHE A 79 12.40 6.38 -6.38
C PHE A 79 12.49 5.57 -5.08
N LEU A 80 11.98 4.34 -5.05
CA LEU A 80 11.86 3.55 -3.83
C LEU A 80 12.83 2.37 -3.78
N PRO A 81 13.35 2.03 -2.58
CA PRO A 81 14.29 0.93 -2.41
C PRO A 81 13.63 -0.44 -2.60
N HIS A 82 12.36 -0.61 -2.20
CA HIS A 82 11.62 -1.86 -2.38
C HIS A 82 10.16 -1.62 -2.76
N LEU A 83 9.68 -2.40 -3.71
CA LEU A 83 8.31 -2.39 -4.20
C LEU A 83 7.78 -3.81 -4.26
N LEU A 84 6.51 -4.00 -3.92
CA LEU A 84 5.82 -5.27 -4.04
C LEU A 84 4.54 -5.08 -4.86
N LEU A 85 4.47 -5.76 -6.00
CA LEU A 85 3.24 -5.89 -6.77
C LEU A 85 2.48 -7.13 -6.31
N VAL A 86 1.31 -6.94 -5.70
CA VAL A 86 0.41 -8.03 -5.31
C VAL A 86 -0.65 -8.22 -6.39
N ARG A 87 -0.70 -9.40 -6.99
CA ARG A 87 -1.68 -9.72 -8.03
C ARG A 87 -1.97 -11.22 -8.02
N GLU A 88 -3.24 -11.56 -8.12
CA GLU A 88 -3.66 -12.96 -8.27
C GLU A 88 -3.19 -13.53 -9.62
N GLY A 89 -2.52 -14.69 -9.59
CA GLY A 89 -2.10 -15.41 -10.80
C GLY A 89 -0.64 -15.87 -10.80
N HIS A 90 -0.21 -16.47 -11.91
CA HIS A 90 1.16 -16.97 -12.08
C HIS A 90 2.15 -15.81 -12.06
N THR A 91 3.00 -15.79 -11.03
CA THR A 91 4.09 -14.83 -10.87
C THR A 91 5.19 -15.13 -11.88
N SER A 92 4.98 -14.76 -13.15
CA SER A 92 6.09 -14.61 -14.07
C SER A 92 6.90 -13.43 -13.56
N ALA A 93 8.13 -13.70 -13.11
CA ALA A 93 9.04 -12.68 -12.62
C ALA A 93 9.05 -11.50 -13.59
N ALA A 94 8.72 -10.28 -13.12
CA ALA A 94 8.91 -9.09 -13.93
C ALA A 94 10.42 -8.92 -14.12
N SER A 95 10.90 -9.41 -15.26
CA SER A 95 12.23 -9.14 -15.78
C SER A 95 12.37 -7.64 -15.98
N GLY A 96 13.13 -6.96 -15.13
CA GLY A 96 13.46 -5.55 -15.35
C GLY A 96 14.31 -4.89 -14.28
N GLN A 97 13.96 -5.03 -12.99
CA GLN A 97 14.71 -4.39 -11.89
C GLN A 97 14.66 -5.22 -10.60
N THR A 98 15.75 -5.21 -9.84
CA THR A 98 15.95 -6.05 -8.64
C THR A 98 15.17 -5.59 -7.41
N ASN A 99 14.60 -4.39 -7.41
CA ASN A 99 13.85 -3.82 -6.29
C ASN A 99 12.33 -4.07 -6.34
N VAL A 100 11.82 -4.71 -7.39
CA VAL A 100 10.38 -4.99 -7.53
C VAL A 100 10.12 -6.48 -7.31
N GLY A 101 9.49 -6.82 -6.19
CA GLY A 101 8.95 -8.14 -5.91
C GLY A 101 7.55 -8.33 -6.49
N ILE A 102 7.16 -9.58 -6.71
CA ILE A 102 5.80 -9.96 -7.08
C ILE A 102 5.34 -11.05 -6.12
N ALA A 103 4.12 -10.94 -5.60
CA ALA A 103 3.50 -11.98 -4.79
C ALA A 103 2.04 -12.18 -5.17
N ALA A 104 1.52 -13.40 -4.96
CA ALA A 104 0.11 -13.71 -5.18
C ALA A 104 -0.78 -13.11 -4.07
N SER A 105 -0.24 -12.95 -2.86
CA SER A 105 -0.93 -12.36 -1.71
C SER A 105 0.06 -11.83 -0.67
N LEU A 106 -0.41 -10.96 0.23
CA LEU A 106 0.38 -10.52 1.39
C LEU A 106 0.79 -11.69 2.29
N ALA A 107 -0.12 -12.66 2.49
CA ALA A 107 0.15 -13.85 3.28
C ALA A 107 1.31 -14.67 2.70
N SER A 108 1.32 -14.89 1.37
CA SER A 108 2.42 -15.60 0.70
C SER A 108 3.76 -14.88 0.81
N TYR A 109 3.76 -13.54 0.82
CA TYR A 109 4.97 -12.73 0.93
C TYR A 109 5.54 -12.71 2.34
N PHE A 110 4.67 -12.59 3.36
CA PHE A 110 5.07 -12.53 4.77
C PHE A 110 5.17 -13.90 5.46
N GLY A 111 4.77 -14.97 4.78
CA GLY A 111 4.78 -16.34 5.34
C GLY A 111 3.71 -16.56 6.41
N LEU A 112 2.54 -15.93 6.25
CA LEU A 112 1.37 -16.06 7.13
C LEU A 112 0.40 -17.13 6.63
#